data_AF-A0A9D1IUA0-F1
#
_entry.id   AF-A0A9D1IUA0-F1
#
_cell.length_a   1.000
_cell.length_b   1.000
_cell.length_c   1.000
_cell.angle_alpha   90.00
_cell.angle_beta   90.00
_cell.angle_gamma   90.00
#
_symmetry.space_group_name_H-M   'P 1'
#
loop_
_entity.id
_entity.type
_entity.pdbx_description
1 polymer ?
#
loop_
_entity_poly.entity_id
_entity_poly.type
_entity_poly.pdbx_seq_one_letter_code
_entity_poly.pdbx_strand_id
1 'polypeptide(L)'
;MKIIFGILGNETNTFSSDIGTFERWAPNGWTTGPEVISRYRGSPEYAGGMIQAAEEEGVELVPTVALHSAGPLITKEALDFAMGTMCDMIAANLEGTDGVCLGLHGAGAAEGADDLEAYTLQKVREVVGNDMPITVSLDLHGNISEDMVRLSNGLFGIKQYPHIDMAE
;
A
#
# COMPACT_ATOMS: atom_id res chain seq x y z
N MET A 1 -17.33 9.81 -7.60
CA MET A 1 -16.77 8.96 -6.55
C MET A 1 -15.37 9.45 -6.26
N LYS A 2 -14.99 9.55 -4.99
CA LYS A 2 -13.65 9.97 -4.56
C LYS A 2 -12.98 8.84 -3.80
N ILE A 3 -11.85 8.36 -4.30
CA ILE A 3 -11.10 7.23 -3.73
C ILE A 3 -9.73 7.71 -3.31
N ILE A 4 -9.34 7.43 -2.07
CA ILE A 4 -7.97 7.62 -1.62
C ILE A 4 -7.17 6.35 -1.97
N PHE A 5 -5.94 6.48 -2.47
CA PHE A 5 -5.09 5.32 -2.70
C PHE A 5 -3.67 5.49 -2.19
N GLY A 6 -3.01 4.35 -1.95
CA GLY A 6 -1.62 4.31 -1.50
C GLY A 6 -0.99 2.93 -1.70
N ILE A 7 0.33 2.90 -1.81
CA ILE A 7 1.13 1.69 -1.95
C ILE A 7 2.10 1.61 -0.78
N LEU A 8 2.08 0.52 -0.04
CA LEU A 8 3.08 0.21 0.99
C LEU A 8 3.39 -1.29 0.94
N GLY A 9 4.16 -1.68 -0.09
CA GLY A 9 4.59 -3.04 -0.32
C GLY A 9 6.03 -3.27 0.11
N ASN A 10 6.27 -4.31 0.92
CA ASN A 10 7.60 -4.84 1.14
C ASN A 10 7.58 -6.37 1.07
N GLU A 11 8.55 -6.97 0.39
CA GLU A 11 8.87 -8.39 0.56
C GLU A 11 10.03 -8.52 1.55
N THR A 12 9.73 -8.95 2.78
CA THR A 12 10.73 -8.96 3.87
C THR A 12 11.44 -10.30 3.99
N ASN A 13 12.77 -10.25 3.98
CA ASN A 13 13.62 -11.34 4.43
C ASN A 13 14.07 -11.11 5.87
N THR A 14 13.40 -11.78 6.81
CA THR A 14 13.69 -11.70 8.26
C THR A 14 15.00 -12.39 8.68
N PHE A 15 15.63 -13.16 7.78
CA PHE A 15 16.96 -13.76 7.99
C PHE A 15 18.10 -12.87 7.50
N SER A 16 17.80 -11.75 6.84
CA SER A 16 18.80 -10.79 6.40
C SER A 16 19.59 -10.22 7.58
N SER A 17 20.91 -10.11 7.46
CA SER A 17 21.75 -9.41 8.43
C SER A 17 21.74 -7.89 8.26
N ASP A 18 21.20 -7.41 7.14
CA ASP A 18 21.03 -6.00 6.86
C ASP A 18 19.78 -5.46 7.58
N ILE A 19 19.64 -4.13 7.62
CA ILE A 19 18.51 -3.43 8.23
C ILE A 19 17.78 -2.60 7.19
N GLY A 20 16.44 -2.61 7.23
CA GLY A 20 15.55 -1.87 6.36
C GLY A 20 15.23 -0.49 6.89
N THR A 21 16.20 0.42 6.84
CA THR A 21 15.97 1.84 7.21
C THR A 21 15.25 2.57 6.08
N PHE A 22 14.64 3.72 6.41
CA PHE A 22 13.96 4.53 5.41
C PHE A 22 14.92 5.00 4.31
N GLU A 23 16.15 5.38 4.65
CA GLU A 23 17.19 5.81 3.70
C GLU A 23 17.57 4.73 2.70
N ARG A 24 17.40 3.45 3.05
CA ARG A 24 17.67 2.32 2.15
C ARG A 24 16.68 2.27 0.99
N TRP A 25 15.42 2.59 1.23
CA TRP A 25 14.36 2.45 0.23
C TRP A 25 13.91 3.79 -0.36
N ALA A 26 14.04 4.89 0.35
CA ALA A 26 13.58 6.21 -0.07
C ALA A 26 14.09 6.67 -1.45
N PRO A 27 15.37 6.49 -1.82
CA PRO A 27 15.91 7.05 -3.07
C PRO A 27 15.17 6.62 -4.34
N ASN A 28 14.63 5.40 -4.37
CA ASN A 28 13.94 4.85 -5.53
C ASN A 28 12.53 4.34 -5.24
N GLY A 29 12.19 4.09 -3.99
CA GLY A 29 10.91 3.50 -3.60
C GLY A 29 9.88 4.52 -3.15
N TRP A 30 10.27 5.66 -2.56
CA TRP A 30 9.33 6.56 -1.89
C TRP A 30 8.84 7.68 -2.80
N THR A 31 7.53 7.82 -2.93
CA THR A 31 6.87 8.95 -3.61
C THR A 31 5.59 9.30 -2.85
N THR A 32 5.22 10.57 -2.78
CA THR A 32 4.06 11.04 -2.00
C THR A 32 3.22 12.01 -2.79
N GLY A 33 1.94 12.10 -2.48
CA GLY A 33 1.04 13.12 -3.00
C GLY A 33 0.87 13.05 -4.51
N PRO A 34 0.58 14.20 -5.16
CA PRO A 34 0.32 14.27 -6.59
C PRO A 34 1.44 13.68 -7.47
N GLU A 35 2.68 13.64 -6.98
CA GLU A 35 3.81 13.02 -7.66
C GLU A 35 3.62 11.51 -7.87
N VAL A 36 2.87 10.82 -7.01
CA VAL A 36 2.56 9.38 -7.19
C VAL A 36 1.84 9.16 -8.52
N ILE A 37 0.82 9.96 -8.81
CA ILE A 37 0.09 9.84 -10.09
C ILE A 37 1.03 10.11 -11.26
N SER A 38 1.83 11.16 -11.17
CA SER A 38 2.75 11.56 -12.23
C SER A 38 3.81 10.49 -12.52
N ARG A 39 4.25 9.78 -11.47
CA ARG A 39 5.26 8.72 -11.55
C ARG A 39 4.71 7.40 -12.10
N TYR A 40 3.52 7.01 -11.68
CA TYR A 40 2.99 5.67 -11.93
C TYR A 40 1.95 5.59 -13.05
N ARG A 41 1.46 6.72 -13.57
CA ARG A 41 0.54 6.72 -14.72
C ARG A 41 1.15 5.94 -15.90
N GLY A 42 0.43 4.93 -16.38
CA GLY A 42 0.86 4.07 -17.48
C GLY A 42 1.95 3.04 -17.12
N SER A 43 2.32 2.94 -15.83
CA SER A 43 3.21 1.86 -15.36
C SER A 43 2.44 0.52 -15.30
N PRO A 44 3.13 -0.61 -15.47
CA PRO A 44 2.52 -1.94 -15.35
C PRO A 44 2.40 -2.41 -13.88
N GLU A 45 2.50 -1.51 -12.91
CA GLU A 45 2.44 -1.78 -11.46
C GLU A 45 1.03 -1.50 -10.91
N TYR A 46 0.76 -1.90 -9.65
CA TYR A 46 -0.52 -1.66 -8.97
C TYR A 46 -1.03 -0.22 -9.10
N ALA A 47 -0.17 0.76 -8.82
CA ALA A 47 -0.55 2.17 -8.90
C ALA A 47 -0.92 2.60 -10.33
N GLY A 48 -0.26 2.04 -11.35
CA GLY A 48 -0.59 2.32 -12.75
C GLY A 48 -1.97 1.81 -13.13
N GLY A 49 -2.31 0.58 -12.71
CA GLY A 49 -3.65 0.00 -12.90
C GLY A 49 -4.73 0.79 -12.16
N MET A 50 -4.50 1.17 -10.90
CA MET A 50 -5.43 2.00 -10.12
C MET A 50 -5.68 3.36 -10.76
N ILE A 51 -4.64 4.02 -11.27
CA ILE A 51 -4.75 5.30 -11.98
C ILE A 51 -5.54 5.13 -13.27
N GLN A 52 -5.22 4.11 -14.08
CA GLN A 52 -5.92 3.84 -15.33
C GLN A 52 -7.42 3.58 -15.09
N ALA A 53 -7.76 2.70 -14.15
CA ALA A 53 -9.15 2.38 -13.83
C ALA A 53 -9.91 3.62 -13.35
N ALA A 54 -9.30 4.47 -12.52
CA ALA A 54 -9.94 5.70 -12.06
C ALA A 54 -10.20 6.69 -13.21
N GLU A 55 -9.27 6.82 -14.15
CA GLU A 55 -9.42 7.69 -15.33
C GLU A 55 -10.52 7.17 -16.28
N GLU A 56 -10.62 5.85 -16.48
CA GLU A 56 -11.64 5.20 -17.31
C GLU A 56 -13.05 5.33 -16.71
N GLU A 57 -13.17 5.21 -15.37
CA GLU A 57 -14.45 5.26 -14.65
C GLU A 57 -14.85 6.68 -14.20
N GLY A 58 -14.00 7.69 -14.44
CA GLY A 58 -14.25 9.07 -14.01
C GLY A 58 -14.26 9.25 -12.47
N VAL A 59 -13.45 8.46 -11.77
CA VAL A 59 -13.25 8.51 -10.32
C VAL A 59 -12.19 9.55 -9.97
N GLU A 60 -12.48 10.39 -8.96
CA GLU A 60 -11.46 11.27 -8.38
C GLU A 60 -10.51 10.43 -7.52
N LEU A 61 -9.28 10.23 -8.00
CA LEU A 61 -8.26 9.45 -7.31
C LEU A 61 -7.30 10.37 -6.53
N VAL A 62 -7.23 10.20 -5.21
CA VAL A 62 -6.42 11.01 -4.31
C VAL A 62 -5.22 10.20 -3.81
N PRO A 63 -3.98 10.53 -4.23
CA PRO A 63 -2.79 9.79 -3.83
C PRO A 63 -2.33 10.12 -2.41
N THR A 64 -1.81 9.11 -1.72
CA THR A 64 -1.13 9.25 -0.42
C THR A 64 0.37 9.00 -0.60
N VAL A 65 0.86 7.84 -0.22
CA VAL A 65 2.26 7.42 -0.39
C VAL A 65 2.31 6.26 -1.36
N ALA A 66 3.43 6.11 -2.05
CA ALA A 66 3.77 4.91 -2.78
C ALA A 66 5.18 4.48 -2.38
N LEU A 67 5.28 3.25 -1.89
CA LEU A 67 6.52 2.56 -1.57
C LEU A 67 6.38 1.09 -1.95
N HIS A 68 7.29 0.62 -2.79
CA HIS A 68 7.48 -0.79 -3.06
C HIS A 68 8.96 -1.14 -2.89
N SER A 69 9.26 -2.19 -2.15
CA SER A 69 10.63 -2.60 -1.87
C SER A 69 10.71 -4.10 -1.55
N ALA A 70 11.92 -4.66 -1.59
CA ALA A 70 12.20 -5.99 -1.09
C ALA A 70 13.53 -5.94 -0.34
N GLY A 71 13.66 -6.72 0.73
CA GLY A 71 14.93 -6.85 1.43
C GLY A 71 14.80 -7.05 2.93
N PRO A 72 15.67 -6.41 3.76
CA PRO A 72 15.74 -6.68 5.19
C PRO A 72 14.50 -6.24 5.97
N LEU A 73 14.40 -6.69 7.23
CA LEU A 73 13.38 -6.26 8.18
C LEU A 73 13.32 -4.73 8.29
N ILE A 74 12.13 -4.17 8.16
CA ILE A 74 11.85 -2.74 8.28
C ILE A 74 12.08 -2.30 9.74
N THR A 75 12.83 -1.21 9.96
CA THR A 75 12.96 -0.67 11.33
C THR A 75 11.67 -0.02 11.80
N LYS A 76 11.48 0.05 13.12
CA LYS A 76 10.31 0.71 13.70
C LYS A 76 10.20 2.16 13.26
N GLU A 77 11.32 2.88 13.18
CA GLU A 77 11.34 4.29 12.77
C GLU A 77 10.93 4.47 11.30
N ALA A 78 11.39 3.58 10.41
CA ALA A 78 11.03 3.61 9.00
C ALA A 78 9.53 3.30 8.81
N LEU A 79 9.02 2.31 9.54
CA LEU A 79 7.60 1.99 9.56
C LEU A 79 6.76 3.17 10.05
N ASP A 80 7.12 3.75 11.19
CA ASP A 80 6.38 4.85 11.80
C ASP A 80 6.33 6.08 10.91
N PHE A 81 7.44 6.41 10.24
CA PHE A 81 7.50 7.51 9.29
C PHE A 81 6.58 7.26 8.09
N ALA A 82 6.69 6.09 7.46
CA ALA A 82 5.92 5.77 6.26
C ALA A 82 4.42 5.71 6.56
N MET A 83 4.04 5.01 7.64
CA MET A 83 2.66 4.86 8.06
C MET A 83 2.06 6.15 8.58
N GLY A 84 2.81 6.94 9.36
CA GLY A 84 2.37 8.25 9.81
C GLY A 84 2.07 9.17 8.63
N THR A 85 2.96 9.20 7.64
CA THR A 85 2.75 10.01 6.42
C THR A 85 1.51 9.55 5.65
N MET A 86 1.32 8.24 5.46
CA MET A 86 0.12 7.71 4.80
C MET A 86 -1.15 8.11 5.56
N CYS A 87 -1.19 7.90 6.88
CA CYS A 87 -2.34 8.18 7.72
C CYS A 87 -2.70 9.66 7.75
N ASP A 88 -1.71 10.55 7.86
CA ASP A 88 -1.91 12.00 7.84
C ASP A 88 -2.51 12.46 6.51
N MET A 89 -2.03 11.91 5.38
CA MET A 89 -2.56 12.23 4.05
C MET A 89 -3.98 11.67 3.83
N ILE A 90 -4.28 10.48 4.35
CA ILE A 90 -5.64 9.94 4.36
C ILE A 90 -6.55 10.88 5.17
N ALA A 91 -6.16 11.21 6.41
CA ALA A 91 -6.94 12.05 7.32
C ALA A 91 -7.25 13.42 6.70
N ALA A 92 -6.26 14.04 6.05
CA ALA A 92 -6.42 15.34 5.38
C ALA A 92 -7.41 15.33 4.21
N ASN A 93 -7.73 14.15 3.65
CA ASN A 93 -8.55 14.02 2.46
C ASN A 93 -9.86 13.25 2.71
N LEU A 94 -10.20 12.92 3.96
CA LEU A 94 -11.38 12.10 4.32
C LEU A 94 -12.72 12.67 3.88
N GLU A 95 -12.87 14.00 3.82
CA GLU A 95 -14.15 14.62 3.49
C GLU A 95 -14.59 14.23 2.07
N GLY A 96 -15.78 13.64 1.99
CA GLY A 96 -16.37 13.17 0.73
C GLY A 96 -15.69 11.93 0.11
N THR A 97 -14.81 11.24 0.84
CA THR A 97 -14.19 9.99 0.36
C THR A 97 -15.19 8.84 0.45
N ASP A 98 -15.28 8.07 -0.63
CA ASP A 98 -16.17 6.91 -0.79
C ASP A 98 -15.47 5.57 -0.53
N GLY A 99 -14.12 5.55 -0.50
CA GLY A 99 -13.34 4.34 -0.28
C GLY A 99 -11.83 4.55 -0.27
N VAL A 100 -11.11 3.52 0.15
CA VAL A 100 -9.64 3.45 0.14
C VAL A 100 -9.19 2.25 -0.69
N CYS A 101 -8.25 2.45 -1.60
CA CYS A 101 -7.64 1.39 -2.39
C CYS A 101 -6.14 1.29 -2.08
N LEU A 102 -5.69 0.15 -1.58
CA LEU A 102 -4.30 -0.06 -1.18
C LEU A 102 -3.61 -1.07 -2.09
N GLY A 103 -2.36 -0.80 -2.45
CA GLY A 103 -1.45 -1.81 -2.98
C GLY A 103 -0.50 -2.24 -1.87
N LEU A 104 -0.62 -3.48 -1.41
CA LEU A 104 0.27 -4.06 -0.41
C LEU A 104 0.99 -5.26 -1.04
N HIS A 105 2.13 -5.68 -0.49
CA HIS A 105 2.80 -6.87 -1.01
C HIS A 105 2.12 -8.14 -0.49
N GLY A 106 1.83 -8.19 0.80
CA GLY A 106 1.33 -9.35 1.53
C GLY A 106 2.44 -10.12 2.26
N ALA A 107 3.71 -9.76 2.10
CA ALA A 107 4.84 -10.46 2.72
C ALA A 107 5.77 -9.50 3.48
N GLY A 108 5.21 -8.39 3.96
CA GLY A 108 5.95 -7.40 4.71
C GLY A 108 6.04 -7.77 6.18
N ALA A 109 7.20 -7.47 6.78
CA ALA A 109 7.41 -7.51 8.21
C ALA A 109 8.30 -6.34 8.64
N ALA A 110 8.04 -5.85 9.84
CA ALA A 110 8.76 -4.76 10.47
C ALA A 110 9.01 -5.06 11.94
N GLU A 111 9.93 -4.34 12.57
CA GLU A 111 10.09 -4.37 14.01
C GLU A 111 8.77 -4.04 14.71
N GLY A 112 8.21 -5.01 15.44
CA GLY A 112 6.94 -4.87 16.14
C GLY A 112 5.69 -5.08 15.29
N ALA A 113 5.83 -5.47 14.01
CA ALA A 113 4.73 -5.84 13.13
C ALA A 113 5.16 -7.00 12.21
N ASP A 114 4.95 -8.24 12.66
CA ASP A 114 5.27 -9.44 11.88
C ASP A 114 4.36 -9.61 10.64
N ASP A 115 3.15 -9.08 10.72
CA ASP A 115 2.21 -8.92 9.61
C ASP A 115 2.04 -7.42 9.33
N LEU A 116 2.87 -6.91 8.42
CA LEU A 116 2.89 -5.48 8.08
C LEU A 116 1.56 -5.05 7.44
N GLU A 117 0.94 -5.93 6.66
CA GLU A 117 -0.29 -5.63 5.95
C GLU A 117 -1.49 -5.50 6.88
N ALA A 118 -1.64 -6.42 7.84
CA ALA A 118 -2.64 -6.28 8.89
C ALA A 118 -2.37 -5.04 9.75
N TYR A 119 -1.11 -4.76 10.11
CA TYR A 119 -0.76 -3.53 10.83
C TYR A 119 -1.19 -2.28 10.05
N THR A 120 -0.89 -2.24 8.75
CA THR A 120 -1.26 -1.14 7.85
C THR A 120 -2.78 -0.96 7.82
N LEU A 121 -3.52 -2.05 7.64
CA LEU A 121 -4.98 -2.02 7.62
C LEU A 121 -5.57 -1.56 8.96
N GLN A 122 -5.02 -1.99 10.10
CA GLN A 122 -5.44 -1.52 11.43
C GLN A 122 -5.25 -0.01 11.56
N LYS A 123 -4.09 0.51 11.15
CA LYS A 123 -3.80 1.96 11.18
C LYS A 123 -4.70 2.77 10.26
N VAL A 124 -4.96 2.28 9.06
CA VAL A 124 -5.91 2.93 8.16
C VAL A 124 -7.31 2.92 8.78
N ARG A 125 -7.75 1.82 9.39
CA ARG A 125 -9.06 1.72 10.09
C ARG A 125 -9.18 2.69 11.26
N GLU A 126 -8.10 2.92 12.02
CA GLU A 126 -8.06 3.95 13.07
C GLU A 126 -8.39 5.36 12.52
N VAL A 127 -8.03 5.64 11.26
CA VAL A 127 -8.28 6.93 10.59
C VAL A 127 -9.64 6.99 9.93
N VAL A 128 -10.01 5.96 9.16
CA VAL A 128 -11.19 6.00 8.27
C VAL A 128 -12.46 5.40 8.90
N GLY A 129 -12.32 4.70 10.03
CA GLY A 129 -13.41 3.98 10.67
C GLY A 129 -13.72 2.61 10.04
N ASN A 130 -14.67 1.89 10.65
CA ASN A 130 -14.99 0.52 10.28
C ASN A 130 -15.87 0.40 9.04
N ASP A 131 -16.62 1.44 8.70
CA ASP A 131 -17.62 1.40 7.62
C ASP A 131 -17.03 1.79 6.26
N MET A 132 -15.87 2.47 6.22
CA MET A 132 -15.22 2.87 4.98
C MET A 132 -14.82 1.62 4.14
N PRO A 133 -15.20 1.52 2.87
CA PRO A 133 -14.71 0.44 2.02
C PRO A 133 -13.19 0.50 1.85
N ILE A 134 -12.50 -0.62 2.10
CA ILE A 134 -11.06 -0.77 1.84
C ILE A 134 -10.83 -1.97 0.93
N THR A 135 -10.21 -1.76 -0.23
CA THR A 135 -9.78 -2.85 -1.12
C THR A 135 -8.26 -2.91 -1.18
N VAL A 136 -7.71 -4.11 -1.34
CA VAL A 136 -6.27 -4.33 -1.36
C VAL A 136 -5.87 -5.19 -2.55
N SER A 137 -4.94 -4.70 -3.37
CA SER A 137 -4.19 -5.52 -4.34
C SER A 137 -2.96 -6.11 -3.68
N LEU A 138 -2.66 -7.39 -3.95
CA LEU A 138 -1.62 -8.18 -3.30
C LEU A 138 -0.78 -8.98 -4.29
N ASP A 139 0.46 -9.23 -3.91
CA ASP A 139 1.34 -10.15 -4.63
C ASP A 139 0.93 -11.60 -4.40
N LEU A 140 1.18 -12.49 -5.37
CA LEU A 140 0.92 -13.92 -5.24
C LEU A 140 1.79 -14.61 -4.18
N HIS A 141 2.89 -13.98 -3.77
CA HIS A 141 3.76 -14.42 -2.67
C HIS A 141 3.25 -13.97 -1.29
N GLY A 142 2.13 -13.25 -1.22
CA GLY A 142 1.58 -12.75 0.02
C GLY A 142 1.14 -13.84 1.01
N ASN A 143 1.44 -13.63 2.29
CA ASN A 143 0.95 -14.39 3.43
C ASN A 143 -0.40 -13.84 3.91
N ILE A 144 -1.50 -14.32 3.33
CA ILE A 144 -2.84 -13.79 3.61
C ILE A 144 -3.30 -14.19 5.02
N SER A 145 -3.40 -13.21 5.93
CA SER A 145 -3.86 -13.44 7.31
C SER A 145 -5.37 -13.26 7.49
N GLU A 146 -5.93 -13.85 8.55
CA GLU A 146 -7.33 -13.63 8.93
C GLU A 146 -7.63 -12.16 9.25
N ASP A 147 -6.63 -11.44 9.76
CA ASP A 147 -6.76 -10.02 10.09
C ASP A 147 -6.90 -9.16 8.83
N MET A 148 -6.13 -9.45 7.78
CA MET A 148 -6.31 -8.80 6.48
C MET A 148 -7.72 -9.01 5.92
N VAL A 149 -8.25 -10.23 6.01
CA VAL A 149 -9.61 -10.56 5.58
C VAL A 149 -10.66 -9.81 6.42
N ARG A 150 -10.46 -9.71 7.75
CA ARG A 150 -11.39 -9.01 8.64
C ARG A 150 -11.38 -7.50 8.44
N LEU A 151 -10.23 -6.92 8.12
CA LEU A 151 -10.03 -5.47 8.08
C LEU A 151 -10.28 -4.87 6.68
N SER A 152 -10.36 -5.69 5.63
CA SER A 152 -10.63 -5.25 4.27
C SER A 152 -12.01 -5.70 3.78
N ASN A 153 -12.50 -5.05 2.74
CA ASN A 153 -13.73 -5.39 2.03
C ASN A 153 -13.46 -6.24 0.78
N GLY A 154 -12.21 -6.28 0.31
CA GLY A 154 -11.77 -7.11 -0.80
C GLY A 154 -10.26 -7.23 -0.86
N LEU A 155 -9.78 -8.44 -1.15
CA LEU A 155 -8.37 -8.75 -1.41
C LEU A 155 -8.27 -9.32 -2.83
N PHE A 156 -7.38 -8.76 -3.64
CA PHE A 156 -7.21 -9.11 -5.05
C PHE A 156 -5.74 -9.47 -5.30
N GLY A 157 -5.47 -10.72 -5.65
CA GLY A 157 -4.12 -11.20 -5.89
C GLY A 157 -3.73 -11.16 -7.36
N ILE A 158 -2.46 -10.85 -7.63
CA ILE A 158 -1.76 -11.18 -8.88
C ILE A 158 -1.91 -12.68 -9.17
N LYS A 159 -2.04 -13.05 -10.45
CA LYS A 159 -2.28 -14.43 -10.88
C LYS A 159 -1.11 -15.04 -11.65
N GLN A 160 -0.17 -14.24 -12.15
CA GLN A 160 0.91 -14.72 -13.02
C GLN A 160 2.31 -14.60 -12.43
N TYR A 161 3.16 -15.57 -12.79
CA TYR A 161 4.60 -15.61 -12.50
C TYR A 161 5.38 -15.87 -13.80
N PRO A 162 6.17 -14.90 -14.31
CA PRO A 162 6.48 -13.59 -13.74
C PRO A 162 5.25 -12.67 -13.68
N HIS A 163 5.28 -11.68 -12.79
CA HIS A 163 4.18 -10.73 -12.56
C HIS A 163 4.01 -9.80 -13.76
N ILE A 164 3.16 -10.22 -14.72
CA ILE A 164 2.85 -9.44 -15.92
C ILE A 164 1.43 -8.85 -15.89
N ASP A 165 0.71 -9.07 -14.80
CA ASP A 165 -0.68 -8.70 -14.54
C ASP A 165 -0.84 -7.81 -13.29
N MET A 166 0.21 -7.12 -12.83
CA MET A 166 0.09 -6.28 -11.61
C MET A 166 -0.87 -5.09 -11.79
N ALA A 167 -1.04 -4.62 -13.02
CA ALA A 167 -1.95 -3.52 -13.34
C ALA A 167 -3.40 -3.99 -13.64
N GLU A 168 -3.66 -5.29 -13.74
CA GLU A 168 -4.98 -5.88 -14.01
C GLU A 168 -5.81 -6.10 -12.73
#